data_AF-A0A661XTG9-F1
#
_entry.id   AF-A0A661XTG9-F1
#
_cell.length_a   1.000
_cell.length_b   1.000
_cell.length_c   1.000
_cell.angle_alpha   90.00
_cell.angle_beta   90.00
_cell.angle_gamma   90.00
#
_symmetry.space_group_name_H-M   'P 1'
#
loop_
_entity.id
_entity.type
_entity.pdbx_description
1 polymer ?
#
loop_
_entity_poly.entity_id
_entity_poly.type
_entity_poly.pdbx_seq_one_letter_code
_entity_poly.pdbx_strand_id
1 'polypeptide(L)'
;MIGRFEWWPNWIEKKQKYARTDQKQMDEDRFNTVCVGTGLPNIHQKSTFNFKDVQDGADRFLGMSPSGEKPFARVYTRLGNPNTEYLEKKIFQLECSHIIDKALAADEPDPTIGAFVFASGMAAITTTLMGFIRSGDGLIVGNVYGCTDSFVRYLQD
;
A
#
# COMPACT_ATOMS: atom_id res chain seq x y z
N MET A 1 14.47 14.02 1.62
CA MET A 1 13.00 13.94 1.45
C MET A 1 12.33 15.32 1.50
N ILE A 2 12.69 16.19 2.47
CA ILE A 2 12.18 17.58 2.52
C ILE A 2 12.48 18.30 1.20
N GLY A 3 11.49 18.99 0.63
CA GLY A 3 11.60 19.70 -0.65
C GLY A 3 11.53 18.82 -1.91
N ARG A 4 11.45 17.49 -1.77
CA ARG A 4 11.27 16.58 -2.92
C ARG A 4 9.81 16.28 -3.21
N PHE A 5 9.02 16.09 -2.17
CA PHE A 5 7.60 15.79 -2.29
C PHE A 5 6.83 16.90 -1.58
N GLU A 6 5.98 17.61 -2.31
CA GLU A 6 5.16 18.71 -1.77
C GLU A 6 4.27 18.24 -0.62
N TRP A 7 3.84 16.98 -0.65
CA TRP A 7 3.02 16.35 0.38
C TRP A 7 3.79 15.86 1.62
N TRP A 8 5.13 15.81 1.59
CA TRP A 8 5.94 15.19 2.66
C TRP A 8 5.75 15.81 4.05
N PRO A 9 5.78 17.15 4.21
CA PRO A 9 5.62 17.76 5.53
C PRO A 9 4.29 17.39 6.18
N ASN A 10 3.20 17.47 5.40
CA ASN A 10 1.86 17.12 5.84
C ASN A 10 1.76 15.62 6.20
N TRP A 11 2.35 14.75 5.38
CA TRP A 11 2.38 13.32 5.69
C TRP A 11 3.11 12.99 7.00
N ILE A 12 4.23 13.65 7.29
CA ILE A 12 4.96 13.46 8.55
C ILE A 12 4.12 13.91 9.75
N GLU A 13 3.47 15.07 9.66
CA GLU A 13 2.57 15.57 10.69
C GLU A 13 1.43 14.58 10.99
N LYS A 14 0.71 14.15 9.94
CA LYS A 14 -0.38 13.17 10.04
C LYS A 14 0.11 11.84 10.64
N LYS A 15 1.27 11.35 10.19
CA LYS A 15 1.87 10.12 10.74
C LYS A 15 2.14 10.24 12.23
N GLN A 16 2.71 11.36 12.69
CA GLN A 16 2.96 11.58 14.11
C GLN A 16 1.68 11.62 14.93
N LYS A 17 0.61 12.21 14.38
CA LYS A 17 -0.70 12.34 15.03
C LYS A 17 -1.47 11.03 15.10
N TYR A 18 -1.46 10.22 14.05
CA TYR A 18 -2.41 9.10 13.90
C TYR A 18 -1.78 7.71 13.88
N ALA A 19 -0.50 7.57 13.53
CA ALA A 19 0.12 6.24 13.35
C ALA A 19 0.27 5.45 14.65
N ARG A 20 0.42 6.14 15.79
CA ARG A 20 0.58 5.49 17.09
C ARG A 20 -0.77 5.01 17.59
N THR A 21 -0.81 3.83 18.19
CA THR A 21 -2.01 3.27 18.81
C THR A 21 -1.62 2.43 20.01
N ASP A 22 -2.48 2.43 21.03
CA ASP A 22 -2.34 1.53 22.19
C ASP A 22 -3.04 0.20 21.93
N GLN A 23 -3.74 0.07 20.80
CA GLN A 23 -4.32 -1.19 20.37
C GLN A 23 -3.21 -2.21 20.10
N LYS A 24 -3.44 -3.45 20.55
CA LYS A 24 -2.52 -4.56 20.33
C LYS A 24 -2.44 -4.87 18.83
N GLN A 25 -1.22 -4.87 18.29
CA GLN A 25 -0.97 -5.37 16.95
C GLN A 25 -1.27 -6.87 16.88
N MET A 26 -1.89 -7.33 15.80
CA MET A 26 -2.32 -8.74 15.64
C MET A 26 -3.28 -9.21 16.75
N ASP A 27 -4.21 -8.32 17.13
CA ASP A 27 -5.33 -8.70 17.98
C ASP A 27 -6.12 -9.87 17.36
N GLU A 28 -6.36 -10.91 18.16
CA GLU A 28 -6.95 -12.17 17.70
C GLU A 28 -8.40 -12.01 17.26
N ASP A 29 -9.20 -11.26 18.03
CA ASP A 29 -10.61 -11.01 17.72
C ASP A 29 -10.74 -10.21 16.43
N ARG A 30 -9.88 -9.21 16.24
CA ARG A 30 -9.77 -8.44 15.00
C ARG A 30 -9.33 -9.33 13.84
N PHE A 31 -8.31 -10.16 14.04
CA PHE A 31 -7.84 -11.08 13.01
C PHE A 31 -8.96 -12.03 12.58
N ASN A 32 -9.68 -12.62 13.54
CA ASN A 32 -10.78 -13.53 13.27
C ASN A 32 -11.92 -12.81 12.53
N THR A 33 -12.31 -11.61 12.98
CA THR A 33 -13.37 -10.81 12.34
C THR A 33 -12.99 -10.40 10.91
N VAL A 34 -11.73 -10.02 10.69
CA VAL A 34 -11.26 -9.52 9.40
C VAL A 34 -10.95 -10.66 8.43
N CYS A 35 -10.31 -11.73 8.88
CA CYS A 35 -9.74 -12.76 8.02
C CYS A 35 -10.59 -14.03 7.92
N VAL A 36 -11.41 -14.35 8.91
CA VAL A 36 -12.27 -15.54 8.91
C VAL A 36 -13.61 -15.17 8.26
N GLY A 37 -13.61 -15.06 6.94
CA GLY A 37 -14.81 -14.82 6.15
C GLY A 37 -15.52 -16.12 5.74
N THR A 38 -16.85 -16.08 5.68
CA THR A 38 -17.65 -17.08 4.95
C THR A 38 -17.75 -16.66 3.48
N GLY A 39 -17.06 -17.38 2.59
CA GLY A 39 -17.05 -17.11 1.14
C GLY A 39 -15.81 -16.37 0.66
N LEU A 40 -14.71 -17.11 0.46
CA LEU A 40 -13.46 -16.59 -0.12
C LEU A 40 -13.70 -16.02 -1.53
N PRO A 41 -12.97 -14.97 -1.95
CA PRO A 41 -13.13 -14.41 -3.28
C PRO A 41 -12.71 -15.42 -4.36
N ASN A 42 -13.36 -15.35 -5.52
CA ASN A 42 -12.95 -16.11 -6.69
C ASN A 42 -11.49 -15.84 -7.05
N ILE A 43 -10.78 -16.85 -7.54
CA ILE A 43 -9.41 -16.69 -8.04
C ILE A 43 -9.46 -16.11 -9.47
N HIS A 44 -9.01 -14.87 -9.62
CA HIS A 44 -8.85 -14.17 -10.88
C HIS A 44 -7.45 -14.41 -11.46
N GLN A 45 -7.19 -15.66 -11.87
CA GLN A 45 -5.92 -16.09 -12.47
C GLN A 45 -5.81 -15.68 -13.94
N LYS A 46 -5.68 -14.38 -14.20
CA LYS A 46 -5.51 -13.81 -15.54
C LYS A 46 -4.55 -12.62 -15.54
N SER A 47 -3.96 -12.32 -16.68
CA SER A 47 -3.02 -11.20 -16.85
C SER A 47 -3.72 -9.90 -17.24
N THR A 48 -4.73 -9.96 -18.10
CA THR A 48 -5.43 -8.80 -18.67
C THR A 48 -6.91 -8.76 -18.31
N PHE A 49 -7.52 -7.59 -18.48
CA PHE A 49 -8.95 -7.36 -18.26
C PHE A 49 -9.53 -6.68 -19.51
N ASN A 50 -10.69 -7.14 -19.96
CA ASN A 50 -11.40 -6.52 -21.07
C ASN A 50 -12.11 -5.25 -20.58
N PHE A 51 -12.11 -4.22 -21.42
CA PHE A 51 -12.92 -3.03 -21.21
C PHE A 51 -14.34 -3.24 -21.72
N LYS A 52 -15.27 -2.49 -21.14
CA LYS A 52 -16.67 -2.48 -21.62
C LYS A 52 -16.76 -1.83 -23.01
N ASP A 53 -16.05 -0.72 -23.19
CA ASP A 53 -15.96 0.07 -24.42
C ASP A 53 -14.66 0.90 -24.39
N VAL A 54 -14.45 1.72 -25.43
CA VAL A 54 -13.25 2.56 -25.55
C VAL A 54 -13.18 3.61 -24.43
N GLN A 55 -14.32 4.13 -23.98
CA GLN A 55 -14.37 5.14 -22.93
C GLN A 55 -13.96 4.53 -21.58
N ASP A 56 -14.50 3.36 -21.22
CA ASP A 56 -14.10 2.61 -20.02
C ASP A 56 -12.60 2.31 -20.03
N GLY A 57 -12.04 1.97 -21.20
CA GLY A 57 -10.59 1.84 -21.36
C GLY A 57 -9.84 3.14 -21.03
N ALA A 58 -10.22 4.25 -21.66
CA ALA A 58 -9.59 5.56 -21.45
C ALA A 58 -9.66 6.00 -19.98
N ASP A 59 -10.83 5.87 -19.35
CA ASP A 59 -11.06 6.23 -17.96
C ASP A 59 -10.17 5.42 -17.01
N ARG A 60 -10.03 4.10 -17.24
CA ARG A 60 -9.13 3.24 -16.45
C ARG A 60 -7.67 3.64 -16.59
N PHE A 61 -7.22 4.03 -17.78
CA PHE A 61 -5.85 4.53 -17.98
C PHE A 61 -5.62 5.91 -17.36
N LEU A 62 -6.67 6.70 -17.13
CA LEU A 62 -6.62 7.93 -16.32
C LEU A 62 -6.69 7.66 -14.81
N GLY A 63 -6.76 6.40 -14.39
CA GLY A 63 -6.82 6.00 -12.98
C GLY A 63 -8.22 6.02 -12.37
N MET A 64 -9.26 6.27 -13.17
CA MET A 64 -10.64 6.25 -12.69
C MET A 64 -11.06 4.83 -12.33
N SER A 65 -11.73 4.69 -11.18
CA SER A 65 -12.11 3.40 -10.60
C SER A 65 -13.62 3.38 -10.30
N PRO A 66 -14.47 3.22 -11.32
CA PRO A 66 -15.92 3.39 -11.18
C PRO A 66 -16.60 2.34 -10.28
N SER A 67 -15.93 1.23 -9.98
CA SER A 67 -16.45 0.15 -9.12
C SER A 67 -15.78 0.12 -7.74
N GLY A 68 -15.04 1.17 -7.35
CA GLY A 68 -14.35 1.24 -6.07
C GLY A 68 -13.11 0.34 -5.97
N GLU A 69 -12.57 -0.10 -7.11
CA GLU A 69 -11.23 -0.68 -7.22
C GLU A 69 -10.13 0.36 -7.00
N LYS A 70 -8.87 -0.07 -6.92
CA LYS A 70 -7.75 0.86 -6.81
C LYS A 70 -7.47 1.56 -8.15
N PRO A 71 -6.87 2.76 -8.16
CA PRO A 71 -6.50 3.45 -9.38
C PRO A 71 -5.66 2.56 -10.32
N PHE A 72 -5.89 2.70 -11.62
CA PHE A 72 -5.21 1.94 -12.70
C PHE A 72 -5.43 0.41 -12.64
N ALA A 73 -6.38 -0.07 -11.83
CA ALA A 73 -6.74 -1.48 -11.79
C ALA A 73 -7.60 -1.90 -12.99
N ARG A 74 -7.75 -3.22 -13.15
CA ARG A 74 -8.53 -3.84 -14.24
C ARG A 74 -8.05 -3.41 -15.65
N VAL A 75 -6.75 -3.21 -15.80
CA VAL A 75 -6.06 -3.09 -17.09
C VAL A 75 -5.15 -4.30 -17.25
N TYR A 76 -4.19 -4.42 -16.34
CA TYR A 76 -3.22 -5.51 -16.28
C TYR A 76 -2.94 -5.90 -14.82
N THR A 77 -2.85 -7.19 -14.51
CA THR A 77 -2.70 -7.72 -13.14
C THR A 77 -1.49 -7.16 -12.39
N ARG A 78 -0.41 -6.78 -13.10
CA ARG A 78 0.75 -6.10 -12.50
C ARG A 78 0.41 -4.75 -11.86
N LEU A 79 -0.62 -4.06 -12.36
CA LEU A 79 -1.11 -2.79 -11.78
C LEU A 79 -2.16 -3.05 -10.71
N GLY A 80 -3.08 -3.99 -10.95
CA GLY A 80 -4.10 -4.39 -9.97
C GLY A 80 -4.90 -5.62 -10.37
N ASN A 81 -5.19 -6.47 -9.39
CA ASN A 81 -5.97 -7.69 -9.53
C ASN A 81 -6.95 -7.82 -8.34
N PRO A 82 -8.19 -8.31 -8.54
CA PRO A 82 -9.16 -8.42 -7.44
C PRO A 82 -8.66 -9.24 -6.24
N ASN A 83 -7.86 -10.29 -6.45
CA ASN A 83 -7.32 -11.09 -5.35
C ASN A 83 -6.27 -10.33 -4.55
N THR A 84 -5.36 -9.63 -5.23
CA THR A 84 -4.35 -8.82 -4.52
C THR A 84 -4.99 -7.64 -3.82
N GLU A 85 -6.00 -6.99 -4.42
CA GLU A 85 -6.76 -5.90 -3.78
C GLU A 85 -7.50 -6.38 -2.53
N TYR A 86 -8.07 -7.58 -2.56
CA TYR A 86 -8.67 -8.18 -1.37
C TYR A 86 -7.63 -8.34 -0.26
N LEU A 87 -6.46 -8.90 -0.57
CA LEU A 87 -5.36 -9.06 0.39
C LEU A 87 -4.85 -7.71 0.91
N GLU A 88 -4.65 -6.72 0.02
CA GLU A 88 -4.26 -5.35 0.36
C GLU A 88 -5.26 -4.75 1.36
N LYS A 89 -6.57 -4.88 1.11
CA LYS A 89 -7.63 -4.40 2.02
C LYS A 89 -7.59 -5.10 3.38
N LYS A 90 -7.33 -6.40 3.43
CA LYS A 90 -7.23 -7.16 4.70
C LYS A 90 -6.00 -6.75 5.51
N ILE A 91 -4.83 -6.68 4.88
CA ILE A 91 -3.60 -6.20 5.53
C ILE A 91 -3.80 -4.77 6.04
N PHE A 92 -4.41 -3.90 5.23
CA PHE A 92 -4.74 -2.54 5.63
C PHE A 92 -5.64 -2.49 6.87
N GLN A 93 -6.70 -3.31 6.90
CA GLN A 93 -7.58 -3.41 8.06
C GLN A 93 -6.83 -3.91 9.30
N LEU A 94 -5.85 -4.81 9.18
CA LEU A 94 -5.10 -5.31 10.33
C LEU A 94 -4.06 -4.30 10.85
N GLU A 95 -3.34 -3.62 9.95
CA GLU A 95 -2.15 -2.83 10.30
C GLU A 95 -2.38 -1.32 10.34
N CYS A 96 -3.42 -0.81 9.67
CA CYS A 96 -3.51 0.61 9.33
C CYS A 96 -4.88 1.26 9.56
N SER A 97 -5.94 0.52 9.89
CA SER A 97 -7.27 1.14 10.01
C SER A 97 -7.31 2.24 11.06
N HIS A 98 -6.58 2.07 12.18
CA HIS A 98 -6.57 3.03 13.28
C HIS A 98 -6.09 4.41 12.84
N ILE A 99 -5.31 4.48 11.76
CA ILE A 99 -4.83 5.73 11.17
C ILE A 99 -5.99 6.49 10.53
N ILE A 100 -6.83 5.77 9.77
CA ILE A 100 -8.03 6.33 9.14
C ILE A 100 -9.06 6.69 10.21
N ASP A 101 -9.33 5.78 11.14
CA ASP A 101 -10.33 5.98 12.19
C ASP A 101 -10.00 7.24 13.03
N LYS A 102 -8.72 7.47 13.35
CA LYS A 102 -8.27 8.67 14.06
C LYS A 102 -8.32 9.94 13.22
N ALA A 103 -8.01 9.85 11.93
CA ALA A 103 -8.10 10.99 11.02
C ALA A 103 -9.56 11.43 10.84
N LEU A 104 -10.48 10.49 10.62
CA LEU A 104 -11.91 10.75 10.53
C LEU A 104 -12.48 11.34 11.83
N ALA A 105 -12.06 10.83 12.99
CA ALA A 105 -12.44 11.39 14.29
C ALA A 105 -11.92 12.82 14.52
N ALA A 106 -10.88 13.23 13.79
CA ALA A 106 -10.31 14.57 13.80
C ALA A 106 -10.85 15.47 12.65
N ASP A 107 -11.95 15.06 12.00
CA ASP A 107 -12.57 15.73 10.85
C ASP A 107 -11.59 15.96 9.68
N GLU A 108 -10.68 15.00 9.48
CA GLU A 108 -9.72 15.01 8.39
C GLU A 108 -10.16 13.99 7.31
N PRO A 109 -10.78 14.45 6.21
CA PRO A 109 -11.45 13.56 5.26
C PRO A 109 -10.50 12.85 4.27
N ASP A 110 -9.23 13.27 4.18
CA ASP A 110 -8.26 12.72 3.21
C ASP A 110 -6.95 12.19 3.87
N PRO A 111 -7.03 11.14 4.70
CA PRO A 111 -5.86 10.45 5.19
C PRO A 111 -5.29 9.50 4.12
N THR A 112 -4.08 9.82 3.63
CA THR A 112 -3.45 9.06 2.53
C THR A 112 -2.52 7.96 3.06
N ILE A 113 -3.08 6.77 3.25
CA ILE A 113 -2.32 5.54 3.48
C ILE A 113 -2.88 4.42 2.60
N GLY A 114 -2.02 3.49 2.19
CA GLY A 114 -2.41 2.35 1.37
C GLY A 114 -1.56 1.12 1.66
N ALA A 115 -2.02 -0.02 1.17
CA ALA A 115 -1.29 -1.27 1.18
C ALA A 115 -1.03 -1.73 -0.25
N PHE A 116 0.14 -2.32 -0.49
CA PHE A 116 0.52 -2.90 -1.77
C PHE A 116 1.09 -4.29 -1.55
N VAL A 117 0.63 -5.25 -2.35
CA VAL A 117 1.13 -6.63 -2.33
C VAL A 117 2.23 -6.81 -3.38
N PHE A 118 3.31 -7.46 -2.98
CA PHE A 118 4.47 -7.73 -3.81
C PHE A 118 4.76 -9.24 -3.90
N ALA A 119 5.56 -9.62 -4.89
CA ALA A 119 5.94 -11.01 -5.12
C ALA A 119 6.81 -11.62 -3.99
N SER A 120 7.48 -10.78 -3.19
CA SER A 120 8.29 -11.22 -2.04
C SER A 120 8.48 -10.09 -1.03
N GLY A 121 8.97 -10.42 0.17
CA GLY A 121 9.38 -9.42 1.16
C GLY A 121 10.49 -8.49 0.65
N MET A 122 11.46 -9.03 -0.09
CA MET A 122 12.50 -8.20 -0.70
C MET A 122 11.92 -7.27 -1.78
N ALA A 123 10.96 -7.71 -2.60
CA ALA A 123 10.32 -6.83 -3.57
C ALA A 123 9.60 -5.64 -2.89
N ALA A 124 8.92 -5.88 -1.77
CA ALA A 124 8.33 -4.81 -0.97
C ALA A 124 9.40 -3.81 -0.49
N ILE A 125 10.48 -4.32 0.12
CA ILE A 125 11.59 -3.48 0.63
C ILE A 125 12.25 -2.68 -0.48
N THR A 126 12.64 -3.33 -1.59
CA THR A 126 13.37 -2.68 -2.68
C THR A 126 12.48 -1.67 -3.42
N THR A 127 11.20 -2.00 -3.66
CA THR A 127 10.29 -1.06 -4.32
C THR A 127 10.03 0.16 -3.43
N THR A 128 9.87 -0.01 -2.12
CA THR A 128 9.74 1.12 -1.20
C THR A 128 11.00 1.98 -1.20
N LEU A 129 12.19 1.39 -1.01
CA LEU A 129 13.43 2.15 -0.96
C LEU A 129 13.66 2.91 -2.27
N MET A 130 13.64 2.22 -3.41
CA MET A 130 13.88 2.81 -4.74
C MET A 130 12.81 3.82 -5.15
N GLY A 131 11.59 3.73 -4.60
CA GLY A 131 10.53 4.73 -4.82
C GLY A 131 10.79 6.05 -4.11
N PHE A 132 11.60 6.07 -3.04
CA PHE A 132 11.85 7.26 -2.23
C PHE A 132 13.25 7.85 -2.38
N ILE A 133 14.27 7.02 -2.54
CA ILE A 133 15.67 7.45 -2.56
C ILE A 133 16.14 7.80 -3.98
N ARG A 134 17.19 8.61 -4.06
CA ARG A 134 17.95 8.87 -5.30
C ARG A 134 19.43 9.06 -4.96
N SER A 135 20.27 9.12 -5.99
CA SER A 135 21.69 9.43 -5.84
C SER A 135 21.89 10.73 -5.03
N GLY A 136 22.79 10.67 -4.04
CA GLY A 136 23.07 11.75 -3.10
C GLY A 136 22.23 11.74 -1.81
N ASP A 137 21.24 10.84 -1.66
CA ASP A 137 20.54 10.67 -0.39
C ASP A 137 21.36 9.84 0.60
N GLY A 138 21.22 10.14 1.90
CA GLY A 138 21.70 9.29 2.98
C GLY A 138 20.62 8.32 3.45
N LEU A 139 20.97 7.04 3.62
CA LEU A 139 20.12 6.02 4.22
C LEU A 139 20.75 5.54 5.54
N ILE A 140 19.97 5.60 6.63
CA ILE A 140 20.40 5.09 7.94
C ILE A 140 19.77 3.71 8.14
N VAL A 141 20.59 2.69 8.33
CA VAL A 141 20.15 1.29 8.49
C VAL A 141 20.80 0.70 9.74
N GLY A 142 20.00 0.00 10.55
CA GLY A 142 20.47 -0.73 11.71
C GLY A 142 20.81 -2.19 11.39
N ASN A 143 20.72 -3.07 12.39
CA ASN A 143 20.82 -4.51 12.16
C ASN A 143 19.54 -5.02 11.48
N VAL A 144 19.64 -5.37 10.20
CA VAL A 144 18.50 -5.81 9.37
C VAL A 144 18.73 -7.19 8.78
N TYR A 145 17.69 -7.74 8.17
CA TYR A 145 17.75 -8.99 7.40
C TYR A 145 18.86 -8.96 6.33
N GLY A 146 19.60 -10.06 6.19
CA GLY A 146 20.84 -10.11 5.39
C GLY A 146 20.70 -9.71 3.92
N CYS A 147 19.58 -10.06 3.25
CA CYS A 147 19.35 -9.61 1.88
C CYS A 147 19.04 -8.11 1.79
N THR A 148 18.41 -7.53 2.82
CA THR A 148 18.20 -6.07 2.91
C THR A 148 19.52 -5.35 3.07
N ASP A 149 20.39 -5.86 3.96
CA ASP A 149 21.74 -5.34 4.16
C ASP A 149 22.57 -5.40 2.87
N SER A 150 22.57 -6.56 2.20
CA SER A 150 23.26 -6.75 0.92
C SER A 150 22.77 -5.77 -0.15
N PHE A 151 21.45 -5.57 -0.25
CA PHE A 151 20.87 -4.62 -1.21
C PHE A 151 21.26 -3.17 -0.90
N VAL A 152 21.22 -2.76 0.37
CA VAL A 152 21.58 -1.39 0.76
C VAL A 152 23.06 -1.10 0.49
N ARG A 153 23.96 -2.06 0.76
CA ARG A 153 25.38 -1.92 0.42
C ARG A 153 25.58 -1.79 -1.08
N TYR A 154 24.84 -2.55 -1.88
CA TYR A 154 24.89 -2.43 -3.34
C TYR A 154 24.46 -1.04 -3.85
N LEU A 155 23.56 -0.35 -3.14
CA LEU A 155 23.16 1.02 -3.50
C LEU A 155 24.18 2.10 -3.12
N GLN A 156 25.17 1.76 -2.27
CA GLN A 156 26.23 2.67 -1.87
C GLN A 156 27.31 2.80 -2.96
N ASP A 157 27.48 1.75 -3.76
CA ASP A 157 28.44 1.67 -4.88
C ASP A 157 27.94 2.44 -6.12
#